data_AF-A0A9Q9EIZ6-F1
#
_entry.id   AF-A0A9Q9EIZ6-F1
#
_cell.length_a   1.000
_cell.length_b   1.000
_cell.length_c   1.000
_cell.angle_alpha   90.00
_cell.angle_beta   90.00
_cell.angle_gamma   90.00
#
_symmetry.space_group_name_H-M   'P 1'
#
loop_
_entity.id
_entity.type
_entity.pdbx_description
1 polymer ?
#
loop_
_entity_poly.entity_id
_entity_poly.type
_entity_poly.pdbx_seq_one_letter_code
_entity_poly.pdbx_strand_id
1 'polypeptide(L)'
;MLTITLSIVFLGLISAASCRPIFRHDVYTKNLVKRDSISGPKINGANFPDPGLIFVDKWYAFATRTIGSSIHIQVATSLDFDEWSLHYNSDGTQYNVLQNLPAWAVQDVPNTWAPDVNQLDDGSFVMYFSASTIEDTTKHCVGAAVSDNVLGPYTPTSDEPLFCPLSEGGAIDAAGYNDDGQRYIVYKVDGNSLGHGGACNNQVEPIVPTPLKLQPVASDGYTLQGDATILLDHVGATDDGILEAPVVVKKDGIYFLLFSSGCFTTTNYDVDYATADSITGPYTRAASPLISTGQDGLQGPGGADVSKDLKYLLFHANYGNGRGLFTAMVTIDGQTLTV
;
A
#
# COMPACT_ATOMS: atom_id res chain seq x y z
N MET A 1 48.06 88.00 16.12
CA MET A 1 47.71 87.34 14.85
C MET A 1 47.84 85.84 15.03
N LEU A 2 46.73 85.16 15.33
CA LEU A 2 46.18 84.01 14.59
C LEU A 2 44.99 83.51 15.41
N THR A 3 43.81 83.94 14.98
CA THR A 3 42.48 83.45 15.39
C THR A 3 42.11 82.25 14.48
N ILE A 4 41.01 81.56 14.82
CA ILE A 4 40.22 80.61 13.98
C ILE A 4 40.62 79.13 14.15
N THR A 5 39.75 78.14 14.42
CA THR A 5 38.33 78.03 14.84
C THR A 5 38.14 76.58 15.30
N LEU A 6 37.29 76.38 16.31
CA LEU A 6 36.79 75.08 16.74
C LEU A 6 35.64 74.66 15.81
N SER A 7 35.78 73.55 15.09
CA SER A 7 34.68 72.96 14.30
C SER A 7 34.00 71.87 15.10
N ILE A 8 32.80 72.17 15.59
CA ILE A 8 31.85 71.21 16.15
C ILE A 8 31.08 70.60 14.98
N VAL A 9 31.26 69.29 14.75
CA VAL A 9 30.43 68.53 13.80
C VAL A 9 29.33 67.83 14.58
N PHE A 10 28.11 68.32 14.43
CA PHE A 10 26.88 67.60 14.76
C PHE A 10 26.64 66.54 13.68
N LEU A 11 26.77 65.25 14.03
CA LEU A 11 26.20 64.18 13.22
C LEU A 11 24.88 63.74 13.85
N GLY A 12 23.79 64.00 13.12
CA GLY A 12 22.43 63.66 13.52
C GLY A 12 22.19 62.16 13.58
N LEU A 13 21.32 61.77 14.53
CA LEU A 13 20.75 60.44 14.63
C LEU A 13 19.99 60.09 13.34
N ILE A 14 20.40 59.02 12.67
CA ILE A 14 19.57 58.30 11.71
C ILE A 14 18.98 57.11 12.45
N SER A 15 17.68 57.21 12.78
CA SER A 15 16.88 56.09 13.26
C SER A 15 16.63 55.12 12.10
N ALA A 16 17.35 54.00 12.10
CA ALA A 16 17.03 52.87 11.24
C ALA A 16 15.89 52.07 11.87
N ALA A 17 14.66 52.34 11.44
CA ALA A 17 13.51 51.48 11.75
C ALA A 17 13.70 50.15 11.01
N SER A 18 14.20 49.13 11.72
CA SER A 18 14.24 47.76 11.24
C SER A 18 12.81 47.20 11.24
N CYS A 19 12.15 47.26 10.08
CA CYS A 19 10.90 46.54 9.86
C CYS A 19 11.23 45.04 9.78
N ARG A 20 11.00 44.29 10.86
CA ARG A 20 11.04 42.82 10.84
C ARG A 20 9.69 42.32 10.31
N PRO A 21 9.64 41.38 9.36
CA PRO A 21 8.37 40.73 9.03
C PRO A 21 7.95 39.91 10.26
N ILE A 22 6.78 40.25 10.81
CA ILE A 22 6.08 39.40 11.77
C ILE A 22 5.57 38.21 10.95
N PHE A 23 6.30 37.09 10.98
CA PHE A 23 5.73 35.82 10.59
C PHE A 23 4.63 35.49 11.59
N ARG A 24 3.38 35.73 11.21
CA ARG A 24 2.22 35.22 11.92
C ARG A 24 2.26 33.70 11.76
N HIS A 25 2.81 33.01 12.75
CA HIS A 25 2.57 31.59 12.91
C HIS A 25 1.12 31.47 13.36
N ASP A 26 0.21 31.23 12.43
CA ASP A 26 -1.10 30.71 12.79
C ASP A 26 -0.85 29.29 13.31
N VAL A 27 -0.66 29.20 14.63
CA VAL A 27 -0.67 27.94 15.36
C VAL A 27 -2.10 27.45 15.28
N TYR A 28 -2.37 26.57 14.31
CA TYR A 28 -3.56 25.74 14.33
C TYR A 28 -3.45 24.83 15.55
N THR A 29 -4.02 25.25 16.67
CA THR A 29 -4.33 24.35 17.79
C THR A 29 -5.41 23.40 17.31
N LYS A 30 -5.02 22.32 16.63
CA LYS A 30 -5.90 21.18 16.40
C LYS A 30 -6.14 20.58 17.79
N ASN A 31 -7.39 20.61 18.25
CA ASN A 31 -7.77 19.90 19.47
C ASN A 31 -7.30 18.45 19.32
N LEU A 32 -6.57 17.94 20.31
CA LEU A 32 -6.15 16.56 20.38
C LEU A 32 -7.41 15.71 20.61
N VAL A 33 -8.07 15.33 19.53
CA VAL A 33 -9.10 14.29 19.56
C VAL A 33 -8.37 12.97 19.70
N LYS A 34 -8.73 12.20 20.73
CA LYS A 34 -8.28 10.81 20.87
C LYS A 34 -8.71 10.10 19.59
N ARG A 35 -7.76 9.73 18.73
CA ARG A 35 -8.04 8.91 17.55
C ARG A 35 -8.43 7.52 18.03
N ASP A 36 -9.55 7.02 17.54
CA ASP A 36 -9.83 5.59 17.62
C ASP A 36 -8.71 4.87 16.88
N SER A 37 -8.28 3.76 17.47
CA SER A 37 -7.11 3.03 16.99
C SER A 37 -7.39 2.32 15.67
N ILE A 38 -8.67 2.00 15.41
CA ILE A 38 -9.27 1.71 14.10
C ILE A 38 -10.34 2.76 13.79
N SER A 39 -10.40 3.25 12.55
CA SER A 39 -11.37 4.25 12.10
C SER A 39 -11.86 3.96 10.68
N GLY A 40 -13.18 4.01 10.48
CA GLY A 40 -13.81 3.85 9.17
C GLY A 40 -15.30 3.48 9.26
N PRO A 41 -15.94 3.21 8.12
CA PRO A 41 -15.34 3.28 6.78
C PRO A 41 -15.06 4.73 6.37
N LYS A 42 -14.00 4.93 5.60
CA LYS A 42 -13.61 6.22 5.02
C LYS A 42 -14.33 6.44 3.68
N ILE A 43 -14.20 7.65 3.13
CA ILE A 43 -14.72 8.00 1.80
C ILE A 43 -16.23 7.69 1.65
N ASN A 44 -17.01 7.98 2.70
CA ASN A 44 -18.45 7.69 2.75
C ASN A 44 -18.82 6.22 2.47
N GLY A 45 -17.91 5.28 2.76
CA GLY A 45 -18.16 3.85 2.54
C GLY A 45 -18.13 3.41 1.09
N ALA A 46 -17.43 4.16 0.22
CA ALA A 46 -17.17 3.72 -1.16
C ALA A 46 -16.46 2.35 -1.19
N ASN A 47 -16.74 1.56 -2.23
CA ASN A 47 -16.05 0.29 -2.47
C ASN A 47 -14.60 0.55 -2.88
N PHE A 48 -13.67 0.34 -1.96
CA PHE A 48 -12.25 0.64 -2.06
C PHE A 48 -11.42 -0.55 -1.54
N PRO A 49 -11.38 -1.66 -2.29
CA PRO A 49 -10.70 -2.87 -1.87
C PRO A 49 -9.20 -2.84 -2.15
N ASP A 50 -8.47 -3.62 -1.36
CA ASP A 50 -7.03 -3.86 -1.50
C ASP A 50 -6.21 -2.54 -1.56
N PRO A 51 -6.35 -1.67 -0.54
CA PRO A 51 -5.67 -0.38 -0.52
C PRO A 51 -4.15 -0.50 -0.35
N GLY A 52 -3.37 0.03 -1.30
CA GLY A 52 -1.92 0.28 -1.18
C GLY A 52 -1.63 1.73 -0.80
N LEU A 53 -0.65 1.98 0.07
CA LEU A 53 -0.39 3.23 0.78
C LEU A 53 0.98 3.82 0.45
N ILE A 54 1.00 5.10 0.09
CA ILE A 54 2.25 5.88 0.00
C ILE A 54 2.07 7.29 0.57
N PHE A 55 3.12 7.81 1.20
CA PHE A 55 3.25 9.23 1.55
C PHE A 55 4.26 9.90 0.62
N VAL A 56 3.87 11.02 0.02
CA VAL A 56 4.77 11.86 -0.81
C VAL A 56 4.82 13.27 -0.22
N ASP A 57 3.81 14.07 -0.51
CA ASP A 57 3.50 15.36 0.12
C ASP A 57 2.25 15.27 1.01
N LYS A 58 1.42 14.27 0.72
CA LYS A 58 0.24 13.83 1.46
C LYS A 58 0.11 12.32 1.35
N TRP A 59 -0.89 11.74 2.00
CA TRP A 59 -1.21 10.32 1.86
C TRP A 59 -1.98 10.07 0.57
N TYR A 60 -1.59 9.00 -0.11
CA TYR A 60 -2.26 8.42 -1.27
C TYR A 60 -2.58 6.97 -0.95
N ALA A 61 -3.80 6.57 -1.25
CA ALA A 61 -4.22 5.18 -1.22
C ALA A 61 -4.66 4.80 -2.64
N PHE A 62 -4.13 3.70 -3.18
CA PHE A 62 -4.53 3.14 -4.47
C PHE A 62 -5.31 1.86 -4.22
N ALA A 63 -6.33 1.57 -5.01
CA ALA A 63 -7.16 0.39 -4.78
C ALA A 63 -7.57 -0.30 -6.07
N THR A 64 -7.96 -1.56 -5.90
CA THR A 64 -8.60 -2.40 -6.91
C THR A 64 -9.69 -1.63 -7.66
N ARG A 65 -9.83 -1.94 -8.96
CA ARG A 65 -10.72 -1.26 -9.89
C ARG A 65 -12.11 -0.93 -9.36
N THR A 66 -12.71 0.13 -9.92
CA THR A 66 -14.14 0.39 -9.75
C THR A 66 -14.95 -0.52 -10.67
N ILE A 67 -15.61 -1.53 -10.09
CA ILE A 67 -16.48 -2.46 -10.81
C ILE A 67 -17.60 -1.70 -11.54
N GLY A 68 -17.88 -2.10 -12.79
CA GLY A 68 -18.90 -1.45 -13.63
C GLY A 68 -18.44 -0.15 -14.30
N SER A 69 -17.13 0.15 -14.27
CA SER A 69 -16.53 1.32 -14.92
C SER A 69 -15.27 0.95 -15.73
N SER A 70 -14.73 1.92 -16.46
CA SER A 70 -13.44 1.85 -17.16
C SER A 70 -12.23 2.20 -16.28
N ILE A 71 -12.42 2.37 -14.96
CA ILE A 71 -11.32 2.69 -14.04
C ILE A 71 -10.57 1.41 -13.71
N HIS A 72 -9.31 1.33 -14.12
CA HIS A 72 -8.46 0.18 -13.82
C HIS A 72 -7.91 0.24 -12.40
N ILE A 73 -7.41 1.40 -11.96
CA ILE A 73 -6.95 1.61 -10.59
C ILE A 73 -7.51 2.94 -10.09
N GLN A 74 -8.17 2.90 -8.93
CA GLN A 74 -8.72 4.08 -8.29
C GLN A 74 -7.75 4.62 -7.23
N VAL A 75 -7.86 5.90 -6.89
CA VAL A 75 -6.99 6.55 -5.91
C VAL A 75 -7.78 7.48 -4.99
N ALA A 76 -7.41 7.51 -3.72
CA ALA A 76 -7.89 8.44 -2.71
C ALA A 76 -6.71 9.15 -2.05
N THR A 77 -6.95 10.34 -1.48
CA THR A 77 -5.89 11.09 -0.79
C THR A 77 -6.35 11.63 0.55
N SER A 78 -5.40 11.83 1.46
CA SER A 78 -5.62 12.45 2.78
C SER A 78 -4.43 13.31 3.20
N LEU A 79 -4.70 14.45 3.82
CA LEU A 79 -3.65 15.31 4.40
C LEU A 79 -3.25 14.89 5.81
N ASP A 80 -4.13 14.21 6.55
CA ASP A 80 -3.96 13.91 7.97
C ASP A 80 -4.13 12.44 8.35
N PHE A 81 -4.32 11.57 7.35
CA PHE A 81 -4.60 10.14 7.46
C PHE A 81 -6.00 9.81 8.01
N ASP A 82 -6.85 10.82 8.23
CA ASP A 82 -8.17 10.63 8.85
C ASP A 82 -9.30 10.95 7.87
N GLU A 83 -9.26 12.13 7.26
CA GLU A 83 -10.22 12.52 6.23
C GLU A 83 -9.68 12.13 4.85
N TRP A 84 -10.39 11.24 4.17
CA TRP A 84 -10.00 10.71 2.86
C TRP A 84 -11.00 11.09 1.78
N SER A 85 -10.50 11.44 0.61
CA SER A 85 -11.31 11.79 -0.55
C SER A 85 -10.86 11.01 -1.78
N LEU A 86 -11.81 10.38 -2.47
CA LEU A 86 -11.58 9.82 -3.81
C LEU A 86 -11.13 10.93 -4.76
N HIS A 87 -10.22 10.58 -5.67
CA HIS A 87 -9.72 11.52 -6.66
C HIS A 87 -10.59 11.48 -7.93
N TYR A 88 -10.90 12.68 -8.44
CA TYR A 88 -11.72 12.89 -9.62
C TYR A 88 -11.03 13.86 -10.57
N ASN A 89 -11.32 13.72 -11.86
CA ASN A 89 -10.98 14.69 -12.89
C ASN A 89 -11.76 16.00 -12.68
N SER A 90 -11.30 17.07 -13.34
CA SER A 90 -11.97 18.38 -13.30
C SER A 90 -13.40 18.36 -13.86
N ASP A 91 -13.72 17.39 -14.72
CA ASP A 91 -15.06 17.19 -15.28
C ASP A 91 -15.99 16.34 -14.37
N GLY A 92 -15.49 15.92 -13.20
CA GLY A 92 -16.23 15.11 -12.22
C GLY A 92 -16.20 13.60 -12.49
N THR A 93 -15.53 13.14 -13.55
CA THR A 93 -15.33 11.70 -13.78
C THR A 93 -14.29 11.14 -12.80
N GLN A 94 -14.41 9.85 -12.44
CA GLN A 94 -13.43 9.22 -11.55
C GLN A 94 -12.06 9.16 -12.23
N TYR A 95 -11.00 9.43 -11.46
CA TYR A 95 -9.65 9.45 -11.99
C TYR A 95 -9.11 8.03 -12.16
N ASN A 96 -8.56 7.72 -13.34
CA ASN A 96 -7.88 6.45 -13.62
C ASN A 96 -6.37 6.67 -13.73
N VAL A 97 -5.62 6.16 -12.75
CA VAL A 97 -4.16 6.33 -12.71
C VAL A 97 -3.44 5.40 -13.71
N LEU A 98 -4.07 4.27 -14.08
CA LEU A 98 -3.55 3.29 -15.05
C LEU A 98 -4.44 3.25 -16.28
N GLN A 99 -4.20 4.16 -17.22
CA GLN A 99 -5.09 4.36 -18.37
C GLN A 99 -4.99 3.25 -19.41
N ASN A 100 -3.77 2.76 -19.65
CA ASN A 100 -3.50 1.68 -20.61
C ASN A 100 -2.97 0.45 -19.88
N LEU A 101 -3.42 -0.71 -20.33
CA LEU A 101 -2.94 -2.00 -19.83
C LEU A 101 -1.90 -2.58 -20.78
N PRO A 102 -0.95 -3.38 -20.27
CA PRO A 102 -0.01 -4.10 -21.12
C PRO A 102 -0.73 -5.14 -21.99
N ALA A 103 -0.11 -5.54 -23.10
CA ALA A 103 -0.72 -6.45 -24.07
C ALA A 103 -1.08 -7.83 -23.51
N TRP A 104 -0.35 -8.32 -22.50
CA TRP A 104 -0.65 -9.60 -21.83
C TRP A 104 -1.94 -9.57 -21.00
N ALA A 105 -2.41 -8.39 -20.59
CA ALA A 105 -3.60 -8.26 -19.76
C ALA A 105 -4.88 -8.28 -20.62
N VAL A 106 -5.94 -8.89 -20.10
CA VAL A 106 -7.28 -8.80 -20.71
C VAL A 106 -7.71 -7.34 -20.78
N GLN A 107 -8.18 -6.87 -21.94
CA GLN A 107 -8.47 -5.44 -22.14
C GLN A 107 -9.89 -5.03 -21.70
N ASP A 108 -10.90 -5.88 -21.94
CA ASP A 108 -12.31 -5.50 -21.73
C ASP A 108 -12.73 -5.56 -20.26
N VAL A 109 -12.38 -6.66 -19.57
CA VAL A 109 -12.67 -6.87 -18.16
C VAL A 109 -11.39 -7.34 -17.48
N PRO A 110 -10.42 -6.44 -17.28
CA PRO A 110 -9.07 -6.79 -16.86
C PRO A 110 -8.97 -7.36 -15.46
N ASN A 111 -9.97 -7.10 -14.60
CA ASN A 111 -9.91 -7.41 -13.17
C ASN A 111 -8.60 -6.94 -12.55
N THR A 112 -8.29 -5.65 -12.74
CA THR A 112 -7.09 -5.03 -12.15
C THR A 112 -7.23 -4.88 -10.64
N TRP A 113 -6.33 -5.53 -9.90
CA TRP A 113 -6.42 -5.72 -8.45
C TRP A 113 -5.14 -5.29 -7.72
N ALA A 114 -5.32 -4.97 -6.43
CA ALA A 114 -4.30 -4.81 -5.39
C ALA A 114 -3.07 -4.03 -5.88
N PRO A 115 -3.23 -2.75 -6.24
CA PRO A 115 -2.09 -1.92 -6.63
C PRO A 115 -1.22 -1.55 -5.44
N ASP A 116 0.08 -1.55 -5.65
CA ASP A 116 1.05 -0.98 -4.71
C ASP A 116 1.97 0.01 -5.42
N VAL A 117 2.24 1.16 -4.81
CA VAL A 117 3.00 2.26 -5.43
C VAL A 117 4.21 2.63 -4.59
N ASN A 118 5.38 2.59 -5.21
CA ASN A 118 6.65 2.93 -4.59
C ASN A 118 7.34 4.08 -5.31
N GLN A 119 7.89 5.03 -4.53
CA GLN A 119 8.78 6.04 -5.08
C GLN A 119 10.19 5.47 -5.30
N LEU A 120 10.74 5.75 -6.49
CA LEU A 120 12.08 5.41 -6.93
C LEU A 120 13.09 6.49 -6.52
N ASP A 121 14.38 6.16 -6.58
CA ASP A 121 15.45 7.03 -6.07
C ASP A 121 15.62 8.33 -6.89
N ASP A 122 15.20 8.31 -8.15
CA ASP A 122 15.16 9.48 -9.04
C ASP A 122 13.89 10.34 -8.87
N GLY A 123 12.99 9.95 -7.96
CA GLY A 123 11.73 10.64 -7.66
C GLY A 123 10.53 10.18 -8.50
N SER A 124 10.74 9.33 -9.51
CA SER A 124 9.66 8.67 -10.26
C SER A 124 8.97 7.59 -9.41
N PHE A 125 7.93 6.98 -9.95
CA PHE A 125 7.07 6.01 -9.26
C PHE A 125 6.94 4.74 -10.07
N VAL A 126 6.99 3.61 -9.38
CA VAL A 126 6.60 2.29 -9.90
C VAL A 126 5.32 1.85 -9.21
N MET A 127 4.39 1.32 -10.00
CA MET A 127 3.16 0.68 -9.56
C MET A 127 3.22 -0.80 -9.93
N TYR A 128 2.98 -1.67 -8.96
CA TYR A 128 2.65 -3.07 -9.21
C TYR A 128 1.15 -3.24 -9.20
N PHE A 129 0.63 -4.14 -10.03
CA PHE A 129 -0.80 -4.45 -10.07
C PHE A 129 -0.99 -5.89 -10.56
N SER A 130 -2.11 -6.49 -10.19
CA SER A 130 -2.52 -7.79 -10.73
C SER A 130 -3.57 -7.59 -11.81
N ALA A 131 -3.58 -8.40 -12.86
CA ALA A 131 -4.66 -8.40 -13.86
C ALA A 131 -4.87 -9.80 -14.44
N SER A 132 -6.07 -10.06 -14.96
CA SER A 132 -6.35 -11.29 -15.71
C SER A 132 -5.49 -11.34 -16.96
N THR A 133 -4.85 -12.48 -17.23
CA THR A 133 -3.99 -12.66 -18.42
C THR A 133 -4.78 -13.18 -19.62
N ILE A 134 -4.39 -12.81 -20.85
CA ILE A 134 -4.97 -13.34 -22.08
C ILE A 134 -4.60 -14.81 -22.34
N GLU A 135 -3.50 -15.29 -21.73
CA GLU A 135 -3.05 -16.68 -21.88
C GLU A 135 -3.99 -17.67 -21.17
N ASP A 136 -4.49 -17.28 -19.99
CA ASP A 136 -5.54 -17.96 -19.25
C ASP A 136 -6.39 -16.93 -18.51
N THR A 137 -7.57 -16.63 -19.06
CA THR A 137 -8.47 -15.58 -18.52
C THR A 137 -9.09 -15.95 -17.18
N THR A 138 -8.82 -17.15 -16.65
CA THR A 138 -9.24 -17.57 -15.30
C THR A 138 -8.17 -17.31 -14.24
N LYS A 139 -7.00 -16.79 -14.64
CA LYS A 139 -5.83 -16.57 -13.79
C LYS A 139 -5.39 -15.12 -13.83
N HIS A 140 -4.71 -14.71 -12.78
CA HIS A 140 -4.12 -13.38 -12.67
C HIS A 140 -2.59 -13.47 -12.67
N CYS A 141 -1.97 -12.43 -13.23
CA CYS A 141 -0.53 -12.24 -13.22
C CYS A 141 -0.21 -10.81 -12.78
N VAL A 142 1.01 -10.61 -12.29
CA VAL A 142 1.49 -9.32 -11.81
C VAL A 142 2.17 -8.55 -12.94
N GLY A 143 1.88 -7.26 -13.08
CA GLY A 143 2.59 -6.32 -13.93
C GLY A 143 3.24 -5.18 -13.14
N ALA A 144 4.12 -4.45 -13.81
CA ALA A 144 4.69 -3.20 -13.32
C ALA A 144 4.47 -2.06 -14.35
N ALA A 145 4.17 -0.87 -13.84
CA ALA A 145 4.02 0.35 -14.63
C ALA A 145 4.73 1.53 -13.94
N VAL A 146 5.19 2.52 -14.70
CA VAL A 146 5.96 3.66 -14.17
C VAL A 146 5.36 5.01 -14.52
N SER A 147 5.64 6.03 -13.71
CA SER A 147 5.21 7.41 -13.91
C SER A 147 6.15 8.40 -13.20
N ASP A 148 6.31 9.60 -13.74
CA ASP A 148 7.02 10.69 -13.05
C ASP A 148 6.13 11.41 -12.00
N ASN A 149 4.87 11.03 -11.89
CA ASN A 149 3.88 11.60 -10.99
C ASN A 149 3.16 10.50 -10.22
N VAL A 150 2.99 10.65 -8.91
CA VAL A 150 2.30 9.69 -8.04
C VAL A 150 0.87 9.40 -8.52
N LEU A 151 0.19 10.38 -9.12
CA LEU A 151 -1.15 10.20 -9.71
C LEU A 151 -1.13 9.62 -11.13
N GLY A 152 0.03 9.27 -11.69
CA GLY A 152 0.13 8.81 -13.06
C GLY A 152 0.06 9.93 -14.10
N PRO A 153 -0.31 9.62 -15.36
CA PRO A 153 -0.69 8.28 -15.83
C PRO A 153 0.49 7.30 -15.78
N TYR A 154 0.25 6.10 -15.25
CA TYR A 154 1.23 5.02 -15.24
C TYR A 154 1.29 4.34 -16.61
N THR A 155 2.51 4.08 -17.08
CA THR A 155 2.80 3.40 -18.35
C THR A 155 3.39 2.03 -18.07
N PRO A 156 2.82 0.92 -18.59
CA PRO A 156 3.36 -0.41 -18.41
C PRO A 156 4.83 -0.50 -18.86
N THR A 157 5.63 -1.24 -18.10
CA THR A 157 7.08 -1.39 -18.36
C THR A 157 7.40 -2.46 -19.41
N SER A 158 6.46 -3.36 -19.68
CA SER A 158 6.64 -4.53 -20.54
C SER A 158 5.30 -5.03 -21.11
N ASP A 159 5.36 -5.68 -22.27
CA ASP A 159 4.25 -6.45 -22.85
C ASP A 159 4.14 -7.87 -22.29
N GLU A 160 5.07 -8.27 -21.42
CA GLU A 160 5.06 -9.52 -20.65
C GLU A 160 4.81 -9.25 -19.16
N PRO A 161 4.14 -10.16 -18.43
CA PRO A 161 3.93 -10.02 -16.99
C PRO A 161 5.24 -10.18 -16.22
N LEU A 162 5.32 -9.53 -15.05
CA LEU A 162 6.46 -9.62 -14.13
C LEU A 162 6.48 -10.98 -13.41
N PHE A 163 5.32 -11.42 -12.91
CA PHE A 163 5.14 -12.74 -12.31
C PHE A 163 3.88 -13.40 -12.88
N CYS A 164 4.04 -14.59 -13.48
CA CYS A 164 2.94 -15.33 -14.09
C CYS A 164 3.16 -16.85 -14.04
N PRO A 165 3.30 -17.47 -12.84
CA PRO A 165 3.50 -18.91 -12.73
C PRO A 165 2.16 -19.65 -12.95
N LEU A 166 1.69 -19.72 -14.20
CA LEU A 166 0.37 -20.27 -14.52
C LEU A 166 0.20 -21.74 -14.09
N SER A 167 1.28 -22.53 -14.13
CA SER A 167 1.28 -23.91 -13.63
C SER A 167 1.09 -24.01 -12.11
N GLU A 168 1.32 -22.93 -11.37
CA GLU A 168 1.08 -22.80 -9.94
C GLU A 168 -0.19 -21.96 -9.63
N GLY A 169 -0.95 -21.53 -10.65
CA GLY A 169 -2.18 -20.76 -10.47
C GLY A 169 -2.07 -19.26 -10.73
N GLY A 170 -0.91 -18.77 -11.16
CA GLY A 170 -0.67 -17.34 -11.38
C GLY A 170 -0.16 -16.63 -10.12
N ALA A 171 -0.17 -15.31 -10.13
CA ALA A 171 0.35 -14.48 -9.05
C ALA A 171 -0.45 -13.19 -8.90
N ILE A 172 -0.61 -12.75 -7.66
CA ILE A 172 -1.30 -11.49 -7.31
C ILE A 172 -0.62 -10.79 -6.12
N ASP A 173 -1.17 -9.62 -5.77
CA ASP A 173 -0.88 -8.84 -4.56
C ASP A 173 0.60 -8.51 -4.37
N ALA A 174 1.21 -7.97 -5.42
CA ALA A 174 2.60 -7.53 -5.35
C ALA A 174 2.74 -6.20 -4.60
N ALA A 175 3.64 -6.16 -3.61
CA ALA A 175 4.02 -4.97 -2.88
C ALA A 175 5.54 -4.79 -2.89
N GLY A 176 6.00 -3.56 -3.15
CA GLY A 176 7.41 -3.20 -3.17
C GLY A 176 7.95 -2.82 -1.80
N TYR A 177 9.21 -3.16 -1.56
CA TYR A 177 9.94 -2.73 -0.38
C TYR A 177 11.37 -2.31 -0.74
N ASN A 178 11.86 -1.25 -0.11
CA ASN A 178 13.24 -0.79 -0.23
C ASN A 178 13.92 -0.96 1.14
N ASP A 179 14.82 -1.94 1.23
CA ASP A 179 15.64 -2.23 2.41
C ASP A 179 17.02 -1.59 2.21
N ASP A 180 17.16 -0.36 2.69
CA ASP A 180 18.43 0.38 2.72
C ASP A 180 19.17 0.44 1.36
N GLY A 181 18.41 0.54 0.25
CA GLY A 181 18.91 0.65 -1.12
C GLY A 181 18.73 -0.61 -1.98
N GLN A 182 18.54 -1.79 -1.36
CA GLN A 182 18.15 -2.99 -2.09
C GLN A 182 16.62 -3.05 -2.19
N ARG A 183 16.11 -3.17 -3.42
CA ARG A 183 14.67 -3.27 -3.68
C ARG A 183 14.23 -4.72 -3.77
N TYR A 184 13.01 -4.97 -3.28
CA TYR A 184 12.34 -6.25 -3.31
C TYR A 184 10.88 -6.05 -3.70
N ILE A 185 10.29 -7.11 -4.24
CA ILE A 185 8.84 -7.25 -4.38
C ILE A 185 8.43 -8.48 -3.59
N VAL A 186 7.48 -8.31 -2.67
CA VAL A 186 6.76 -9.43 -2.06
C VAL A 186 5.46 -9.64 -2.83
N TYR A 187 5.07 -10.89 -3.07
CA TYR A 187 3.85 -11.23 -3.80
C TYR A 187 3.35 -12.62 -3.37
N LYS A 188 2.11 -12.99 -3.72
CA LYS A 188 1.63 -14.37 -3.56
C LYS A 188 1.58 -15.11 -4.88
N VAL A 189 1.79 -16.42 -4.81
CA VAL A 189 1.32 -17.36 -5.85
C VAL A 189 -0.16 -17.64 -5.59
N ASP A 190 -1.00 -17.48 -6.61
CA ASP A 190 -2.46 -17.65 -6.53
C ASP A 190 -2.90 -19.11 -6.72
N GLY A 191 -2.27 -20.02 -5.96
CA GLY A 191 -2.50 -21.46 -6.09
C GLY A 191 -3.91 -21.90 -5.71
N ASN A 192 -4.63 -21.11 -4.91
CA ASN A 192 -6.06 -21.30 -4.67
C ASN A 192 -6.90 -21.30 -5.97
N SER A 193 -6.44 -20.68 -7.05
CA SER A 193 -7.08 -20.74 -8.36
C SER A 193 -7.06 -22.14 -9.02
N LEU A 194 -6.23 -23.06 -8.49
CA LEU A 194 -6.14 -24.47 -8.88
C LEU A 194 -6.76 -25.42 -7.83
N GLY A 195 -7.33 -24.88 -6.75
CA GLY A 195 -7.90 -25.68 -5.68
C GLY A 195 -9.16 -26.46 -6.06
N HIS A 196 -9.69 -27.20 -5.10
CA HIS A 196 -10.69 -28.25 -5.33
C HIS A 196 -12.09 -27.91 -4.78
N GLY A 197 -12.34 -26.63 -4.48
CA GLY A 197 -13.64 -26.12 -4.07
C GLY A 197 -13.66 -25.48 -2.68
N GLY A 198 -14.87 -25.08 -2.25
CA GLY A 198 -15.08 -24.27 -1.04
C GLY A 198 -14.86 -22.78 -1.27
N ALA A 199 -14.77 -21.99 -0.19
CA ALA A 199 -14.57 -20.54 -0.31
C ALA A 199 -13.19 -20.25 -0.94
N CYS A 200 -13.16 -19.30 -1.88
CA CYS A 200 -11.98 -18.97 -2.69
C CYS A 200 -11.31 -20.21 -3.34
N ASN A 201 -12.10 -21.26 -3.57
CA ASN A 201 -11.72 -22.50 -4.27
C ASN A 201 -10.65 -23.38 -3.58
N ASN A 202 -10.24 -23.11 -2.33
CA ASN A 202 -9.09 -23.81 -1.72
C ASN A 202 -9.35 -24.38 -0.32
N GLN A 203 -10.58 -24.76 0.00
CA GLN A 203 -10.93 -25.36 1.31
C GLN A 203 -11.20 -26.87 1.25
N VAL A 204 -11.15 -27.46 0.06
CA VAL A 204 -11.34 -28.90 -0.16
C VAL A 204 -9.98 -29.55 -0.47
N GLU A 205 -9.64 -30.59 0.28
CA GLU A 205 -8.38 -31.33 0.10
C GLU A 205 -8.28 -32.01 -1.28
N PRO A 206 -7.07 -32.08 -1.89
CA PRO A 206 -5.82 -31.54 -1.36
C PRO A 206 -5.77 -30.01 -1.44
N ILE A 207 -5.43 -29.32 -0.35
CA ILE A 207 -5.29 -27.85 -0.36
C ILE A 207 -4.04 -27.48 -1.18
N VAL A 208 -4.17 -26.50 -2.09
CA VAL A 208 -3.08 -26.07 -2.96
C VAL A 208 -2.27 -24.95 -2.29
N PRO A 209 -0.92 -25.00 -2.32
CA PRO A 209 -0.05 -23.95 -1.78
C PRO A 209 -0.40 -22.53 -2.26
N THR A 210 -0.24 -21.55 -1.37
CA THR A 210 -0.39 -20.10 -1.66
C THR A 210 0.81 -19.33 -1.09
N PRO A 211 2.05 -19.69 -1.48
CA PRO A 211 3.24 -19.14 -0.85
C PRO A 211 3.39 -17.64 -1.11
N LEU A 212 3.78 -16.92 -0.05
CA LEU A 212 4.27 -15.56 -0.10
C LEU A 212 5.75 -15.61 -0.50
N LYS A 213 6.10 -14.98 -1.62
CA LYS A 213 7.45 -14.99 -2.21
C LYS A 213 8.06 -13.60 -2.17
N LEU A 214 9.37 -13.52 -1.95
CA LEU A 214 10.19 -12.31 -1.98
C LEU A 214 11.16 -12.37 -3.15
N GLN A 215 11.09 -11.42 -4.07
CA GLN A 215 11.94 -11.33 -5.25
C GLN A 215 12.83 -10.08 -5.16
N PRO A 216 14.17 -10.22 -5.17
CA PRO A 216 15.06 -9.07 -5.32
C PRO A 216 14.89 -8.47 -6.72
N VAL A 217 14.92 -7.14 -6.80
CA VAL A 217 14.85 -6.37 -8.05
C VAL A 217 15.90 -5.26 -8.07
N ALA A 218 16.25 -4.79 -9.25
CA ALA A 218 17.19 -3.68 -9.44
C ALA A 218 16.60 -2.35 -8.92
N SER A 219 17.39 -1.28 -9.02
CA SER A 219 17.01 0.06 -8.56
C SER A 219 15.79 0.64 -9.28
N ASP A 220 15.46 0.14 -10.47
CA ASP A 220 14.24 0.49 -11.21
C ASP A 220 12.95 -0.08 -10.60
N GLY A 221 13.07 -1.00 -9.64
CA GLY A 221 11.95 -1.62 -8.95
C GLY A 221 11.29 -2.77 -9.70
N TYR A 222 11.72 -3.16 -10.90
CA TYR A 222 11.05 -4.24 -11.65
C TYR A 222 11.98 -5.14 -12.46
N THR A 223 13.26 -4.81 -12.63
CA THR A 223 14.21 -5.75 -13.22
C THR A 223 14.60 -6.82 -12.21
N LEU A 224 14.21 -8.08 -12.46
CA LEU A 224 14.44 -9.20 -11.55
C LEU A 224 15.94 -9.48 -11.31
N GLN A 225 16.29 -9.77 -10.05
CA GLN A 225 17.65 -10.12 -9.63
C GLN A 225 17.64 -11.40 -8.79
N GLY A 226 18.32 -12.44 -9.27
CA GLY A 226 18.39 -13.73 -8.56
C GLY A 226 17.03 -14.41 -8.41
N ASP A 227 16.99 -15.42 -7.54
CA ASP A 227 15.80 -16.26 -7.33
C ASP A 227 14.89 -15.68 -6.25
N ALA A 228 13.58 -15.91 -6.40
CA ALA A 228 12.60 -15.62 -5.36
C ALA A 228 12.75 -16.56 -4.15
N THR A 229 12.55 -16.03 -2.95
CA THR A 229 12.54 -16.79 -1.69
C THR A 229 11.12 -16.96 -1.17
N ILE A 230 10.72 -18.17 -0.77
CA ILE A 230 9.44 -18.37 -0.07
C ILE A 230 9.59 -17.89 1.38
N LEU A 231 8.74 -16.98 1.80
CA LEU A 231 8.73 -16.41 3.16
C LEU A 231 7.81 -17.19 4.10
N LEU A 232 6.60 -17.50 3.61
CA LEU A 232 5.55 -18.17 4.37
C LEU A 232 4.59 -18.86 3.38
N ASP A 233 3.85 -19.86 3.86
CA ASP A 233 2.77 -20.52 3.12
C ASP A 233 1.63 -20.84 4.11
N HIS A 234 0.44 -21.13 3.60
CA HIS A 234 -0.72 -21.43 4.43
C HIS A 234 -0.52 -22.74 5.22
N VAL A 235 -1.14 -22.82 6.40
CA VAL A 235 -1.11 -23.99 7.29
C VAL A 235 -2.43 -24.77 7.16
N GLY A 236 -2.79 -25.09 5.91
CA GLY A 236 -4.02 -25.81 5.59
C GLY A 236 -5.28 -25.13 6.13
N ALA A 237 -6.13 -25.91 6.81
CA ALA A 237 -7.42 -25.45 7.33
C ALA A 237 -7.33 -24.34 8.39
N THR A 238 -6.19 -24.13 9.04
CA THR A 238 -6.04 -23.02 10.01
C THR A 238 -6.10 -21.65 9.33
N ASP A 239 -5.67 -21.57 8.08
CA ASP A 239 -5.70 -20.34 7.28
C ASP A 239 -6.81 -20.40 6.21
N ASP A 240 -7.80 -21.27 6.37
CA ASP A 240 -8.80 -21.59 5.33
C ASP A 240 -8.17 -21.87 3.95
N GLY A 241 -6.93 -22.37 3.96
CA GLY A 241 -6.13 -22.72 2.78
C GLY A 241 -5.46 -21.56 2.05
N ILE A 242 -5.47 -20.32 2.57
CA ILE A 242 -5.03 -19.15 1.80
C ILE A 242 -4.22 -18.18 2.67
N LEU A 243 -3.06 -17.78 2.17
CA LEU A 243 -2.41 -16.52 2.51
C LEU A 243 -2.40 -15.59 1.30
N GLU A 244 -2.57 -14.29 1.52
CA GLU A 244 -2.53 -13.27 0.46
C GLU A 244 -2.18 -11.87 0.99
N ALA A 245 -2.18 -10.86 0.11
CA ALA A 245 -1.87 -9.47 0.44
C ALA A 245 -0.61 -9.24 1.32
N PRO A 246 0.56 -9.76 0.92
CA PRO A 246 1.77 -9.58 1.71
C PRO A 246 2.31 -8.14 1.63
N VAL A 247 2.78 -7.61 2.76
CA VAL A 247 3.63 -6.41 2.82
C VAL A 247 4.75 -6.64 3.83
N VAL A 248 5.97 -6.19 3.49
CA VAL A 248 7.13 -6.25 4.38
C VAL A 248 7.57 -4.84 4.76
N VAL A 249 7.80 -4.63 6.05
CA VAL A 249 8.46 -3.42 6.57
C VAL A 249 9.46 -3.78 7.68
N LYS A 250 10.45 -2.91 7.92
CA LYS A 250 11.47 -3.10 8.94
C LYS A 250 11.39 -2.01 9.99
N LYS A 251 11.41 -2.42 11.27
CA LYS A 251 11.46 -1.50 12.40
C LYS A 251 12.44 -2.02 13.45
N ASP A 252 13.36 -1.15 13.87
CA ASP A 252 14.33 -1.43 14.94
C ASP A 252 15.11 -2.75 14.72
N GLY A 253 15.43 -3.06 13.46
CA GLY A 253 16.17 -4.25 13.05
C GLY A 253 15.32 -5.51 12.83
N ILE A 254 14.02 -5.46 13.09
CA ILE A 254 13.08 -6.57 12.93
C ILE A 254 12.27 -6.35 11.64
N TYR A 255 12.15 -7.40 10.83
CA TYR A 255 11.26 -7.42 9.67
C TYR A 255 9.88 -7.92 10.09
N PHE A 256 8.85 -7.19 9.70
CA PHE A 256 7.45 -7.53 9.88
C PHE A 256 6.87 -7.84 8.51
N LEU A 257 6.38 -9.07 8.32
CA LEU A 257 5.58 -9.48 7.18
C LEU A 257 4.12 -9.47 7.62
N LEU A 258 3.34 -8.49 7.18
CA LEU A 258 1.89 -8.52 7.32
C LEU A 258 1.31 -9.23 6.11
N PHE A 259 0.21 -9.94 6.30
CA PHE A 259 -0.50 -10.67 5.26
C PHE A 259 -1.95 -10.88 5.70
N SER A 260 -2.81 -11.29 4.77
CA SER A 260 -4.15 -11.76 5.12
C SER A 260 -4.22 -13.27 5.07
N SER A 261 -4.95 -13.87 6.01
CA SER A 261 -5.27 -15.30 5.98
C SER A 261 -6.77 -15.52 5.76
N GLY A 262 -7.10 -16.64 5.14
CA GLY A 262 -8.46 -17.02 4.81
C GLY A 262 -9.02 -16.38 3.55
N CYS A 263 -10.31 -16.63 3.29
CA CYS A 263 -10.95 -16.20 2.05
C CYS A 263 -11.69 -14.86 2.25
N PHE A 264 -11.38 -13.86 1.42
CA PHE A 264 -11.98 -12.52 1.46
C PHE A 264 -13.52 -12.48 1.36
N THR A 265 -14.15 -13.55 0.85
CA THR A 265 -15.63 -13.66 0.77
C THR A 265 -16.28 -14.14 2.07
N THR A 266 -15.48 -14.44 3.10
CA THR A 266 -15.93 -14.95 4.39
C THR A 266 -15.62 -13.98 5.52
N THR A 267 -16.18 -14.22 6.70
CA THR A 267 -15.83 -13.48 7.91
C THR A 267 -14.56 -13.99 8.60
N ASN A 268 -13.91 -15.03 8.07
CA ASN A 268 -12.66 -15.55 8.61
C ASN A 268 -11.43 -14.89 7.98
N TYR A 269 -11.64 -13.87 7.14
CA TYR A 269 -10.56 -13.09 6.54
C TYR A 269 -10.02 -12.12 7.58
N ASP A 270 -8.74 -12.26 7.92
CA ASP A 270 -8.09 -11.50 8.98
C ASP A 270 -6.77 -10.90 8.48
N VAL A 271 -6.32 -9.81 9.12
CA VAL A 271 -4.95 -9.28 8.97
C VAL A 271 -4.06 -9.96 10.00
N ASP A 272 -3.08 -10.73 9.53
CA ASP A 272 -2.07 -11.41 10.31
C ASP A 272 -0.69 -10.74 10.14
N TYR A 273 0.26 -11.16 10.98
CA TYR A 273 1.67 -10.81 10.78
C TYR A 273 2.62 -11.88 11.32
N ALA A 274 3.85 -11.84 10.79
CA ALA A 274 4.98 -12.63 11.23
C ALA A 274 6.24 -11.76 11.31
N THR A 275 7.23 -12.20 12.10
CA THR A 275 8.48 -11.44 12.33
C THR A 275 9.73 -12.27 12.02
N ALA A 276 10.81 -11.59 11.61
CA ALA A 276 12.10 -12.20 11.32
C ALA A 276 13.26 -11.22 11.58
N ASP A 277 14.45 -11.75 11.87
CA ASP A 277 15.69 -10.97 11.96
C ASP A 277 16.37 -10.71 10.59
N SER A 278 15.84 -11.33 9.53
CA SER A 278 16.30 -11.20 8.14
C SER A 278 15.10 -11.08 7.21
N ILE A 279 15.21 -10.27 6.15
CA ILE A 279 14.14 -10.10 5.16
C ILE A 279 13.77 -11.42 4.46
N THR A 280 14.70 -12.36 4.37
CA THR A 280 14.49 -13.70 3.80
C THR A 280 13.94 -14.70 4.81
N GLY A 281 13.63 -14.28 6.04
CA GLY A 281 13.15 -15.13 7.11
C GLY A 281 14.27 -15.89 7.83
N PRO A 282 13.93 -16.98 8.55
CA PRO A 282 12.59 -17.55 8.68
C PRO A 282 11.63 -16.63 9.45
N TYR A 283 10.37 -16.57 9.01
CA TYR A 283 9.33 -15.78 9.66
C TYR A 283 8.60 -16.58 10.73
N THR A 284 8.42 -15.98 11.91
CA THR A 284 7.64 -16.54 13.03
C THR A 284 6.31 -15.79 13.15
N ARG A 285 5.19 -16.49 12.94
CA ARG A 285 3.84 -15.91 13.05
C ARG A 285 3.56 -15.41 14.47
N ALA A 286 2.86 -14.29 14.55
CA ALA A 286 2.25 -13.86 15.80
C ALA A 286 1.24 -14.91 16.30
N ALA A 287 1.01 -14.92 17.62
CA ALA A 287 0.10 -15.89 18.23
C ALA A 287 -1.39 -15.61 17.94
N SER A 288 -1.72 -14.42 17.44
CA SER A 288 -3.08 -14.00 17.13
C SER A 288 -3.06 -12.98 15.98
N PRO A 289 -4.15 -12.86 15.21
CA PRO A 289 -4.27 -11.84 14.18
C PRO A 289 -4.10 -10.43 14.73
N LEU A 290 -3.62 -9.50 13.90
CA LEU A 290 -3.56 -8.08 14.21
C LEU A 290 -4.95 -7.44 14.17
N ILE A 291 -5.76 -7.81 13.18
CA ILE A 291 -7.12 -7.31 12.99
C ILE A 291 -8.00 -8.48 12.55
N SER A 292 -9.12 -8.68 13.23
CA SER A 292 -10.05 -9.78 12.91
C SER A 292 -11.51 -9.36 12.98
N THR A 293 -12.39 -10.20 12.43
CA THR A 293 -13.84 -9.98 12.51
C THR A 293 -14.32 -9.78 13.96
N GLY A 294 -15.23 -8.83 14.14
CA GLY A 294 -15.84 -8.50 15.43
C GLY A 294 -15.11 -7.41 16.21
N GLN A 295 -13.81 -7.19 15.95
CA GLN A 295 -13.08 -6.03 16.45
C GLN A 295 -13.68 -4.76 15.83
N ASP A 296 -14.11 -3.81 16.67
CA ASP A 296 -14.74 -2.55 16.24
C ASP A 296 -15.88 -2.70 15.21
N GLY A 297 -16.59 -3.85 15.23
CA GLY A 297 -17.69 -4.16 14.31
C GLY A 297 -17.27 -4.55 12.90
N LEU A 298 -15.97 -4.81 12.68
CA LEU A 298 -15.43 -5.24 11.39
C LEU A 298 -15.95 -6.62 10.98
N GLN A 299 -16.03 -6.84 9.66
CA GLN A 299 -16.34 -8.14 9.05
C GLN A 299 -15.37 -8.38 7.90
N GLY A 300 -14.59 -9.46 7.98
CA GLY A 300 -13.57 -9.81 6.99
C GLY A 300 -12.54 -8.71 6.75
N PRO A 301 -11.85 -8.17 7.78
CA PRO A 301 -10.79 -7.20 7.58
C PRO A 301 -9.55 -7.85 6.93
N GLY A 302 -9.01 -7.23 5.87
CA GLY A 302 -7.78 -7.71 5.23
C GLY A 302 -7.31 -6.82 4.10
N GLY A 303 -6.42 -7.34 3.25
CA GLY A 303 -5.79 -6.58 2.17
C GLY A 303 -5.08 -5.34 2.68
N ALA A 304 -4.33 -5.47 3.77
CA ALA A 304 -3.73 -4.35 4.47
C ALA A 304 -2.40 -3.91 3.84
N ASP A 305 -2.15 -2.60 3.89
CA ASP A 305 -0.84 -2.02 3.63
C ASP A 305 -0.48 -1.04 4.75
N VAL A 306 0.82 -0.78 4.91
CA VAL A 306 1.36 -0.06 6.05
C VAL A 306 2.50 0.87 5.67
N SER A 307 2.47 2.06 6.25
CA SER A 307 3.56 3.04 6.13
C SER A 307 4.90 2.45 6.56
N LYS A 308 5.98 2.93 5.92
CA LYS A 308 7.37 2.46 6.16
C LYS A 308 7.83 2.56 7.62
N ASP A 309 7.27 3.49 8.40
CA ASP A 309 7.59 3.63 9.82
C ASP A 309 6.78 2.70 10.75
N LEU A 310 5.95 1.83 10.15
CA LEU A 310 5.05 0.85 10.75
C LEU A 310 4.07 1.50 11.74
N LYS A 311 3.50 2.64 11.36
CA LYS A 311 2.64 3.45 12.25
C LYS A 311 1.24 3.66 11.72
N TYR A 312 1.11 3.89 10.43
CA TYR A 312 -0.14 4.15 9.73
C TYR A 312 -0.48 2.94 8.86
N LEU A 313 -1.57 2.26 9.18
CA LEU A 313 -2.06 1.10 8.46
C LEU A 313 -3.40 1.44 7.81
N LEU A 314 -3.62 0.95 6.60
CA LEU A 314 -4.95 0.93 5.99
C LEU A 314 -5.27 -0.50 5.55
N PHE A 315 -6.56 -0.80 5.49
CA PHE A 315 -7.07 -2.12 5.14
C PHE A 315 -8.50 -1.97 4.64
N HIS A 316 -9.04 -3.02 4.04
CA HIS A 316 -10.44 -3.05 3.69
C HIS A 316 -11.21 -3.97 4.64
N ALA A 317 -12.51 -3.74 4.80
CA ALA A 317 -13.43 -4.69 5.42
C ALA A 317 -14.80 -4.62 4.73
N ASN A 318 -15.60 -5.68 4.87
CA ASN A 318 -16.94 -5.74 4.26
C ASN A 318 -17.82 -4.59 4.76
N TYR A 319 -18.35 -3.81 3.81
CA TYR A 319 -19.23 -2.67 4.10
C TYR A 319 -20.26 -2.50 2.99
N GLY A 320 -21.54 -2.58 3.35
CA GLY A 320 -22.64 -2.55 2.38
C GLY A 320 -22.54 -3.69 1.37
N ASN A 321 -22.48 -3.36 0.08
CA ASN A 321 -22.35 -4.33 -1.02
C ASN A 321 -20.90 -4.47 -1.54
N GLY A 322 -19.92 -3.96 -0.81
CA GLY A 322 -18.51 -3.96 -1.21
C GLY A 322 -17.59 -4.02 -0.01
N ARG A 323 -16.36 -3.51 -0.20
CA ARG A 323 -15.31 -3.45 0.81
C ARG A 323 -14.93 -1.99 1.02
N GLY A 324 -15.13 -1.47 2.23
CA GLY A 324 -14.84 -0.08 2.57
C GLY A 324 -13.39 0.09 3.04
N LEU A 325 -12.81 1.27 2.83
CA LEU A 325 -11.49 1.63 3.37
C LEU A 325 -11.57 1.90 4.88
N PHE A 326 -10.70 1.28 5.66
CA PHE A 326 -10.48 1.55 7.08
C PHE A 326 -9.02 1.91 7.32
N THR A 327 -8.76 2.67 8.37
CA THR A 327 -7.43 3.08 8.79
C THR A 327 -7.19 2.67 10.22
N ALA A 328 -5.95 2.31 10.56
CA ALA A 328 -5.53 2.03 11.92
C ALA A 328 -4.19 2.69 12.27
N MET A 329 -3.98 2.92 13.57
CA MET A 329 -2.71 3.34 14.13
C MET A 329 -2.02 2.16 14.80
N VAL A 330 -0.87 1.76 14.29
CA VAL A 330 -0.10 0.63 14.82
C VAL A 330 0.78 1.10 15.97
N THR A 331 0.77 0.33 17.06
CA THR A 331 1.72 0.43 18.17
C THR A 331 2.60 -0.82 18.20
N ILE A 332 3.87 -0.64 18.54
CA ILE A 332 4.89 -1.69 18.50
C ILE A 332 5.52 -1.83 19.88
N ASP A 333 5.56 -3.05 20.41
CA ASP A 333 6.31 -3.43 21.61
C ASP A 333 7.17 -4.67 21.31
N GLY A 334 8.45 -4.42 20.99
CA GLY A 334 9.36 -5.43 20.49
C GLY A 334 8.87 -6.03 19.17
N GLN A 335 8.48 -7.30 19.19
CA GLN A 335 7.92 -8.02 18.03
C GLN A 335 6.38 -7.98 17.99
N THR A 336 5.73 -7.35 18.97
CA THR A 336 4.27 -7.34 19.08
C THR A 336 3.70 -6.10 18.41
N LEU A 337 2.77 -6.30 17.48
CA LEU A 337 1.93 -5.26 16.89
C LEU A 337 0.55 -5.23 17.55
N THR A 338 0.03 -4.03 17.78
CA THR A 338 -1.35 -3.79 18.23
C THR A 338 -1.95 -2.61 17.48
N VAL A 339 -3.27 -2.66 17.25
CA VAL A 339 -4.09 -1.54 16.73
C VAL A 339 -5.29 -1.30 17.61
#